data_AF-A0A3C0GVS9-F1
#
_entry.id   AF-A0A3C0GVS9-F1
#
_cell.length_a   1.000
_cell.length_b   1.000
_cell.length_c   1.000
_cell.angle_alpha   90.00
_cell.angle_beta   90.00
_cell.angle_gamma   90.00
#
_symmetry.space_group_name_H-M   'P 1'
#
loop_
_entity.id
_entity.type
_entity.pdbx_description
1 polymer ?
#
loop_
_entity_poly.entity_id
_entity_poly.type
_entity_poly.pdbx_seq_one_letter_code
_entity_poly.pdbx_strand_id
1 'polypeptide(L)'
;MLSNRGTEWFRLSPLEGAAPPHHRLYRVEVGTDGWDRDDDDSRRSAPVHRTELGRVPIRDSALAALRGHLALWQERFTPFECVLTPEQDGNQRLTVRVGPDPGVIHSRDKAVFCVVYTAGIGMEARWSFVVDPSCLRELVEGRG
;
A
#
# COMPACT_ATOMS: atom_id res chain seq x y z
N MET A 1 27.70 -4.32 -7.99
CA MET A 1 26.28 -4.72 -8.17
C MET A 1 25.57 -4.49 -6.86
N LEU A 2 24.78 -3.43 -6.74
CA LEU A 2 23.92 -3.21 -5.57
C LEU A 2 22.78 -4.23 -5.65
N SER A 3 22.88 -5.30 -4.87
CA SER A 3 21.78 -6.25 -4.67
C SER A 3 20.75 -5.55 -3.79
N ASN A 4 19.84 -4.80 -4.41
CA ASN A 4 18.72 -4.15 -3.73
C ASN A 4 17.70 -5.24 -3.36
N ARG A 5 18.00 -6.01 -2.31
CA ARG A 5 17.01 -6.84 -1.64
C ARG A 5 16.48 -5.99 -0.51
N GLY A 6 15.38 -5.30 -0.80
CA GLY A 6 14.55 -4.69 0.23
C GLY A 6 13.15 -5.31 0.16
N THR A 7 12.41 -5.23 1.26
CA THR A 7 10.99 -5.59 1.27
C THR A 7 10.19 -4.30 1.29
N GLU A 8 9.44 -4.03 0.24
CA GLU A 8 8.50 -2.91 0.23
C GLU A 8 7.21 -3.29 0.95
N TRP A 9 6.68 -2.35 1.73
CA TRP A 9 5.51 -2.59 2.56
C TRP A 9 4.54 -1.40 2.53
N PHE A 10 3.27 -1.74 2.68
CA PHE A 10 2.15 -0.80 2.83
C PHE A 10 1.37 -1.22 4.08
N ARG A 11 1.21 -0.30 5.04
CA ARG A 11 0.53 -0.59 6.31
C ARG A 11 -0.61 0.39 6.57
N LEU A 12 -1.71 -0.16 7.06
CA LEU A 12 -2.88 0.56 7.54
C LEU A 12 -3.08 0.26 9.02
N SER A 13 -2.55 1.13 9.90
CA SER A 13 -2.68 0.96 11.34
C SER A 13 -3.94 1.72 11.84
N PRO A 14 -4.94 1.06 12.44
CA PRO A 14 -6.11 1.76 12.95
C PRO A 14 -5.72 2.74 14.05
N LEU A 15 -6.37 3.91 14.06
CA LEU A 15 -6.18 4.96 15.05
C LEU A 15 -7.46 5.17 15.85
N GLU A 16 -7.29 5.49 17.14
CA GLU A 16 -8.39 6.01 17.94
C GLU A 16 -8.72 7.45 17.55
N GLY A 17 -10.01 7.77 17.48
CA GLY A 17 -10.49 9.12 17.20
C GLY A 17 -11.89 9.15 16.61
N ALA A 18 -12.46 10.35 16.56
CA ALA A 18 -13.73 10.57 15.88
C ALA A 18 -13.54 10.40 14.37
N ALA A 19 -14.33 9.50 13.78
CA ALA A 19 -14.47 9.32 12.34
C ALA A 19 -15.96 9.44 11.97
N PRO A 20 -16.28 9.77 10.71
CA PRO A 20 -17.67 9.70 10.24
C PRO A 20 -18.25 8.28 10.41
N PRO A 21 -19.59 8.12 10.50
CA PRO A 21 -20.23 6.80 10.62
C PRO A 21 -19.76 5.83 9.52
N HIS A 22 -19.48 4.57 9.88
CA HIS A 22 -18.94 3.53 8.98
C HIS A 22 -17.51 3.77 8.46
N HIS A 23 -16.77 4.67 9.10
CA HIS A 23 -15.36 4.92 8.81
C HIS A 23 -14.51 4.69 10.06
N ARG A 24 -13.24 4.40 9.83
CA ARG A 24 -12.20 4.40 10.86
C ARG A 24 -11.03 5.24 10.39
N LEU A 25 -10.34 5.88 11.33
CA LEU A 25 -9.10 6.57 11.02
C LEU A 25 -7.97 5.55 10.95
N TYR A 26 -7.12 5.68 9.94
CA TYR A 26 -5.92 4.88 9.80
C TYR A 26 -4.71 5.79 9.68
N ARG A 27 -3.60 5.36 10.29
CA ARG A 27 -2.27 5.79 9.88
C ARG A 27 -1.90 4.98 8.64
N VAL A 28 -1.56 5.69 7.58
CA VAL A 28 -1.12 5.09 6.32
C VAL A 28 0.38 5.26 6.20
N GLU A 29 1.06 4.14 6.01
CA GLU A 29 2.50 4.09 5.98
C GLU A 29 2.97 3.28 4.78
N VAL A 30 3.99 3.81 4.12
CA VAL A 30 4.63 3.16 2.99
C VAL A 30 6.13 3.19 3.20
N GLY A 31 6.81 2.09 2.96
CA GLY A 31 8.25 2.03 3.18
C GLY A 31 8.94 0.85 2.53
N THR A 32 10.25 0.84 2.72
CA THR A 32 11.15 -0.22 2.25
C THR A 32 12.11 -0.59 3.37
N ASP A 33 12.14 -1.86 3.72
CA ASP A 33 13.15 -2.38 4.64
C ASP A 33 14.37 -2.83 3.86
N GLY A 34 15.57 -2.50 4.34
CA GLY A 34 16.82 -2.99 3.76
C GLY A 34 17.30 -4.24 4.49
N TRP A 35 17.89 -5.17 3.76
CA TRP A 35 18.68 -6.25 4.34
C TRP A 35 20.16 -5.90 4.18
N ASP A 36 20.82 -5.53 5.28
CA ASP A 36 22.27 -5.43 5.28
C ASP A 36 22.87 -6.85 5.38
N ARG A 37 23.85 -7.16 4.54
CA ARG A 37 24.45 -8.50 4.45
C ARG A 37 25.71 -8.63 5.29
N ASP A 38 26.22 -7.51 5.82
CA ASP A 38 27.52 -7.47 6.50
C ASP A 38 27.46 -7.74 8.02
N ASP A 39 26.27 -7.87 8.62
CA ASP A 39 26.13 -8.32 10.01
C ASP A 39 25.77 -9.81 10.06
N ASP A 40 26.78 -10.64 10.32
CA ASP A 40 26.70 -12.09 10.59
C ASP A 40 26.04 -12.41 11.96
N ASP A 41 25.47 -11.41 12.64
CA ASP A 41 24.77 -11.63 13.89
C ASP A 41 23.54 -10.69 13.99
N SER A 42 22.35 -11.30 13.97
CA SER A 42 21.01 -10.70 14.02
C SER A 42 20.42 -10.12 12.71
N ARG A 43 19.45 -10.88 12.16
CA ARG A 43 18.52 -10.50 11.07
C ARG A 43 17.60 -9.31 11.42
N ARG A 44 18.14 -8.15 11.76
CA ARG A 44 17.32 -6.94 11.98
C ARG A 44 17.20 -6.17 10.68
N SER A 45 16.09 -6.36 9.98
CA SER A 45 15.67 -5.46 8.91
C SER A 45 15.42 -4.08 9.52
N ALA A 46 16.22 -3.09 9.13
CA ALA A 46 15.95 -1.69 9.48
C ALA A 46 15.21 -1.02 8.32
N PRO A 47 14.17 -0.21 8.58
CA PRO A 47 13.51 0.56 7.53
C PRO A 47 14.52 1.56 6.94
N VAL A 48 14.81 1.41 5.66
CA VAL A 48 15.70 2.32 4.91
C VAL A 48 14.93 3.58 4.51
N HIS A 49 13.64 3.44 4.25
CA HIS A 49 12.76 4.56 3.94
C HIS A 49 11.35 4.30 4.48
N ARG A 50 10.76 5.29 5.15
CA ARG A 50 9.39 5.25 5.66
C ARG A 50 8.75 6.61 5.44
N THR A 51 7.59 6.61 4.78
CA THR A 51 6.73 7.80 4.67
C THR A 51 5.40 7.54 5.38
N GLU A 52 5.02 8.47 6.25
CA GLU A 52 3.71 8.50 6.92
C GLU A 52 2.86 9.62 6.28
N LEU A 53 1.66 9.26 5.82
CA LEU A 53 0.74 10.17 5.11
C LEU A 53 -0.22 10.92 6.04
N GLY A 54 -0.13 10.69 7.34
CA GLY A 54 -1.01 11.23 8.35
C GLY A 54 -2.26 10.37 8.59
N ARG A 55 -3.32 11.00 9.12
CA ARG A 55 -4.58 10.35 9.48
C ARG A 55 -5.52 10.35 8.27
N VAL A 56 -5.90 9.16 7.80
CA VAL A 56 -6.77 8.99 6.64
C VAL A 56 -8.06 8.27 7.08
N PRO A 57 -9.25 8.86 6.84
CA PRO A 57 -10.51 8.16 7.06
C PRO A 57 -10.72 7.12 5.96
N ILE A 58 -10.94 5.87 6.34
CA ILE A 58 -11.21 4.76 5.42
C ILE A 58 -12.57 4.16 5.73
N ARG A 59 -13.36 3.90 4.67
CA ARG A 59 -14.64 3.17 4.77
C ARG A 59 -14.39 1.69 5.05
N ASP A 60 -15.11 1.13 6.03
CA ASP A 60 -15.02 -0.31 6.33
C ASP A 60 -15.34 -1.16 5.10
N SER A 61 -16.33 -0.73 4.29
CA SER A 61 -16.69 -1.40 3.03
C SER A 61 -15.61 -1.29 1.94
N ALA A 62 -14.87 -0.18 1.88
CA ALA A 62 -13.78 -0.02 0.93
C ALA A 62 -12.58 -0.90 1.29
N LEU A 63 -12.28 -1.04 2.59
CA LEU A 63 -11.24 -1.96 3.06
C LEU A 63 -11.62 -3.42 2.78
N ALA A 64 -12.89 -3.79 2.97
CA ALA A 64 -13.40 -5.11 2.62
C ALA A 64 -13.31 -5.36 1.09
N ALA A 65 -13.68 -4.37 0.28
CA ALA A 65 -13.56 -4.45 -1.19
C ALA A 65 -12.11 -4.60 -1.63
N LEU A 66 -11.17 -3.84 -1.03
CA LEU A 66 -9.74 -3.97 -1.30
C LEU A 66 -9.25 -5.39 -1.05
N ARG A 67 -9.62 -6.00 0.10
CA ARG A 67 -9.26 -7.39 0.42
C ARG A 67 -9.84 -8.38 -0.60
N GLY A 68 -11.10 -8.20 -1.00
CA GLY A 68 -11.73 -9.01 -2.02
C GLY A 68 -11.04 -8.91 -3.38
N HIS A 69 -10.68 -7.70 -3.81
CA HIS A 69 -9.94 -7.48 -5.06
C HIS A 69 -8.53 -8.08 -5.02
N LEU A 70 -7.82 -7.96 -3.90
CA LEU A 70 -6.50 -8.56 -3.73
C LEU A 70 -6.56 -10.09 -3.76
N ALA A 71 -7.55 -10.70 -3.11
CA ALA A 71 -7.76 -12.15 -3.16
C ALA A 71 -8.05 -12.62 -4.59
N LEU A 72 -8.96 -11.93 -5.30
CA LEU A 72 -9.28 -12.25 -6.69
C LEU A 72 -8.07 -12.05 -7.62
N TRP A 73 -7.25 -11.02 -7.38
CA TRP A 73 -6.03 -10.79 -8.13
C TRP A 73 -5.00 -11.90 -7.94
N GLN A 74 -4.86 -12.47 -6.72
CA GLN A 74 -3.97 -13.62 -6.51
C GLN A 74 -4.37 -14.86 -7.32
N GLU A 75 -5.66 -15.01 -7.61
CA GLU A 75 -6.17 -16.13 -8.41
C GLU A 75 -6.10 -15.88 -9.93
N ARG A 76 -6.42 -14.64 -10.35
CA ARG A 76 -6.72 -14.33 -11.76
C ARG A 76 -5.82 -13.29 -12.40
N PHE A 77 -4.92 -12.67 -11.62
CA PHE A 77 -4.03 -11.59 -12.06
C PHE A 77 -4.75 -10.43 -12.75
N THR A 78 -6.04 -10.22 -12.45
CA THR A 78 -6.86 -9.21 -13.11
C THR A 78 -6.60 -7.84 -12.48
N PRO A 79 -6.19 -6.82 -13.26
CA PRO A 79 -5.94 -5.48 -12.74
C PRO A 79 -7.16 -4.87 -12.07
N PHE A 80 -6.94 -4.08 -11.02
CA PHE A 80 -8.01 -3.37 -10.33
C PHE A 80 -7.55 -2.02 -9.77
N GLU A 81 -8.53 -1.18 -9.44
CA GLU A 81 -8.39 0.06 -8.69
C GLU A 81 -9.41 0.08 -7.55
N CYS A 82 -9.01 0.57 -6.38
CA CYS A 82 -9.86 0.71 -5.21
C CYS A 82 -9.58 2.05 -4.52
N VAL A 83 -10.62 2.85 -4.36
CA VAL A 83 -10.57 4.11 -3.59
C VAL A 83 -10.99 3.81 -2.15
N LEU A 84 -10.15 4.15 -1.18
CA LEU A 84 -10.32 3.79 0.24
C LEU A 84 -11.01 4.89 1.06
N THR A 85 -10.85 6.15 0.65
CA THR A 85 -11.40 7.33 1.31
C THR A 85 -12.87 7.56 0.96
N PRO A 86 -13.64 8.27 1.82
CA PRO A 86 -14.99 8.73 1.47
C PRO A 86 -14.99 9.64 0.24
N GLU A 87 -16.08 9.58 -0.53
CA GLU A 87 -16.31 10.47 -1.67
C GLU A 87 -16.62 11.91 -1.24
N GLN A 88 -17.11 12.11 0.00
CA GLN A 88 -17.83 13.32 0.36
C GLN A 88 -16.94 14.51 0.76
N ASP A 89 -15.69 14.30 1.17
CA ASP A 89 -14.87 15.40 1.71
C ASP A 89 -13.87 15.99 0.72
N GLY A 90 -13.60 15.35 -0.42
CA GLY A 90 -12.77 15.86 -1.54
C GLY A 90 -11.32 16.26 -1.20
N ASN A 91 -10.98 16.38 0.08
CA ASN A 91 -9.77 16.97 0.59
C ASN A 91 -8.68 15.92 0.84
N GLN A 92 -9.04 14.64 0.83
CA GLN A 92 -8.12 13.52 0.87
C GLN A 92 -8.66 12.40 0.00
N ARG A 93 -7.80 11.82 -0.85
CA ARG A 93 -8.11 10.62 -1.62
C ARG A 93 -6.97 9.63 -1.51
N LEU A 94 -7.27 8.43 -1.04
CA LEU A 94 -6.33 7.31 -1.03
C LEU A 94 -6.81 6.25 -2.01
N THR A 95 -6.00 5.96 -3.02
CA THR A 95 -6.31 4.99 -4.07
C THR A 95 -5.22 3.92 -4.09
N VAL A 96 -5.64 2.66 -4.13
CA VAL A 96 -4.78 1.50 -4.31
C VAL A 96 -5.08 0.86 -5.66
N ARG A 97 -4.03 0.54 -6.42
CA ARG A 97 -4.12 -0.09 -7.73
C ARG A 97 -3.19 -1.28 -7.79
N VAL A 98 -3.60 -2.33 -8.50
CA VAL A 98 -2.71 -3.43 -8.88
C VAL A 98 -2.89 -3.71 -10.36
N GLY A 99 -1.80 -3.72 -11.11
CA GLY A 99 -1.84 -3.94 -12.55
C GLY A 99 -0.61 -3.41 -13.28
N PRO A 100 -0.66 -3.30 -14.62
CA PRO A 100 0.41 -2.65 -15.37
C PRO A 100 0.48 -1.16 -15.03
N ASP A 101 1.70 -0.62 -14.94
CA ASP A 101 1.94 0.80 -14.73
C ASP A 101 2.94 1.33 -15.76
N PRO A 102 2.53 2.19 -16.71
CA PRO A 102 3.43 2.72 -17.73
C PRO A 102 4.53 3.61 -17.16
N GLY A 103 4.38 4.10 -15.93
CA GLY A 103 5.40 4.90 -15.24
C GLY A 103 6.54 4.06 -14.63
N VAL A 104 6.44 2.73 -14.67
CA VAL A 104 7.42 1.82 -14.06
C VAL A 104 8.02 0.92 -15.13
N ILE A 105 9.35 0.90 -15.23
CA ILE A 105 10.05 -0.05 -16.09
C ILE A 105 10.15 -1.38 -15.32
N HIS A 106 9.38 -2.38 -15.75
CA HIS A 106 9.38 -3.72 -15.18
C HIS A 106 9.20 -4.80 -16.25
N SER A 107 9.45 -6.06 -15.89
CA SER A 107 9.13 -7.20 -16.76
C SER A 107 7.63 -7.20 -17.07
N ARG A 108 7.25 -7.43 -18.34
CA ARG A 108 5.85 -7.35 -18.82
C ARG A 108 4.86 -8.19 -18.00
N ASP A 109 5.34 -9.29 -17.43
CA ASP A 109 4.50 -10.26 -16.72
C ASP A 109 4.35 -9.96 -15.21
N LYS A 110 4.99 -8.90 -14.71
CA LYS A 110 4.86 -8.47 -13.30
C LYS A 110 3.82 -7.38 -13.17
N ALA A 111 3.06 -7.42 -12.08
CA ALA A 111 2.15 -6.34 -11.73
C ALA A 111 2.86 -5.30 -10.87
N VAL A 112 2.30 -4.10 -10.86
CA VAL A 112 2.70 -3.00 -9.99
C VAL A 112 1.58 -2.74 -8.98
N PHE A 113 1.92 -2.77 -7.69
CA PHE A 113 1.09 -2.25 -6.62
C PHE A 113 1.37 -0.76 -6.48
N CYS A 114 0.35 0.06 -6.67
CA CYS A 114 0.47 1.50 -6.64
C CYS A 114 -0.46 2.08 -5.57
N VAL A 115 0.10 2.98 -4.76
CA VAL A 115 -0.62 3.78 -3.78
C VAL A 115 -0.54 5.23 -4.22
N VAL A 116 -1.70 5.86 -4.42
CA VAL A 116 -1.80 7.28 -4.73
C VAL A 116 -2.57 7.95 -3.60
N TYR A 117 -1.93 8.93 -2.98
CA TYR A 117 -2.55 9.78 -1.98
C TYR A 117 -2.57 11.22 -2.47
N THR A 118 -3.75 11.82 -2.52
CA THR A 118 -3.90 13.24 -2.79
C THR A 118 -4.52 13.94 -1.60
N ALA A 119 -4.04 15.12 -1.25
CA ALA A 119 -4.63 15.95 -0.21
C ALA A 119 -4.68 17.44 -0.60
N GLY A 120 -5.81 18.09 -0.32
CA GLY A 120 -6.05 19.49 -0.66
C GLY A 120 -5.86 19.79 -2.15
N ILE A 121 -5.35 20.99 -2.43
CA ILE A 121 -5.25 21.54 -3.79
C ILE A 121 -3.91 21.27 -4.50
N GLY A 122 -2.97 20.55 -3.88
CA GLY A 122 -1.63 20.44 -4.46
C GLY A 122 -0.71 19.35 -3.91
N MET A 123 -1.15 18.53 -2.95
CA MET A 123 -0.35 17.39 -2.53
C MET A 123 -0.81 16.15 -3.29
N GLU A 124 0.09 15.60 -4.10
CA GLU A 124 -0.01 14.23 -4.62
C GLU A 124 1.27 13.50 -4.22
N ALA A 125 1.10 12.32 -3.64
CA ALA A 125 2.18 11.40 -3.37
C ALA A 125 1.84 10.04 -3.95
N ARG A 126 2.82 9.47 -4.66
CA ARG A 126 2.67 8.19 -5.36
C ARG A 126 3.80 7.26 -4.97
N TRP A 127 3.42 6.04 -4.64
CA TRP A 127 4.33 4.91 -4.49
C TRP A 127 3.96 3.81 -5.48
N SER A 128 4.95 3.13 -6.02
CA SER A 128 4.75 2.08 -7.01
C SER A 128 5.80 1.00 -6.80
N PHE A 129 5.33 -0.22 -6.57
CA PHE A 129 6.16 -1.38 -6.23
C PHE A 129 5.85 -2.51 -7.19
N VAL A 130 6.88 -3.16 -7.72
CA VAL A 130 6.69 -4.36 -8.53
C VAL A 130 6.39 -5.51 -7.58
N VAL A 131 5.24 -6.16 -7.74
CA VAL A 131 4.76 -7.19 -6.82
C VAL A 131 4.57 -8.53 -7.50
N ASP A 132 4.76 -9.60 -6.72
CA ASP A 132 4.30 -10.94 -7.05
C ASP A 132 3.14 -11.34 -6.09
N PRO A 133 2.39 -12.43 -6.40
CA PRO A 133 1.27 -12.86 -5.57
C PRO A 133 1.60 -13.12 -4.11
N SER A 134 2.84 -13.54 -3.80
CA SER A 134 3.24 -13.84 -2.43
C SER A 134 3.42 -12.57 -1.58
N CYS A 135 3.79 -11.44 -2.19
CA CYS A 135 3.97 -10.15 -1.51
C CYS A 135 2.67 -9.59 -0.91
N LEU A 136 1.51 -9.90 -1.49
CA LEU A 136 0.22 -9.30 -1.10
C LEU A 136 -0.62 -10.20 -0.19
N ARG A 137 -0.11 -11.37 0.18
CA ARG A 137 -0.85 -12.35 0.99
C ARG A 137 -1.19 -11.81 2.39
N GLU A 138 -0.24 -11.16 3.05
CA GLU A 138 -0.46 -10.60 4.40
C GLU A 138 -1.50 -9.47 4.40
N LEU A 139 -1.58 -8.69 3.30
CA LEU A 139 -2.57 -7.63 3.11
C LEU A 139 -4.00 -8.19 2.96
N VAL A 140 -4.14 -9.37 2.36
CA VAL A 140 -5.42 -10.09 2.22
C VAL A 140 -5.88 -10.67 3.56
N GLU A 141 -4.94 -11.25 4.31
CA GLU A 141 -5.21 -11.90 5.60
C GLU A 141 -5.48 -10.91 6.74
N GLY A 142 -5.26 -9.61 6.51
CA GLY A 142 -5.50 -8.55 7.50
C GLY A 142 -4.48 -8.57 8.64
N ARG A 143 -3.32 -9.19 8.44
CA ARG A 143 -2.18 -9.19 9.37
C ARG A 143 -1.21 -8.08 8.95
N GLY A 144 -1.62 -6.82 9.12
CA GLY A 144 -0.83 -5.64 8.78
C GLY A 144 -1.12 -4.51 9.74
#